data_AF-A0A1V4YP34-F1
#
_entry.id   AF-A0A1V4YP34-F1
#
_cell.length_a   1.000
_cell.length_b   1.000
_cell.length_c   1.000
_cell.angle_alpha   90.00
_cell.angle_beta   90.00
_cell.angle_gamma   90.00
#
_symmetry.space_group_name_H-M   'P 1'
#
loop_
_entity.id
_entity.type
_entity.pdbx_description
1 polymer ?
#
loop_
_entity_poly.entity_id
_entity_poly.type
_entity_poly.pdbx_seq_one_letter_code
_entity_poly.pdbx_strand_id
1 'polypeptide(L)'
;MKSTKSFEPQIINMDQAIDIILKSDKCAVGERVCRVLNENSEFTESVFLNSLAEGMIDAGKAQPVEKEAAIITLKEYPKNPLILSKVSGKYSEICRSAPQYCVFYRLERCHMKCLNQSIF
;
A
#
# COMPACT_ATOMS: atom_id res chain seq x y z
N MET A 1 20.07 -7.54 15.68
CA MET A 1 18.87 -7.66 14.82
C MET A 1 19.31 -7.78 13.37
N LYS A 2 18.99 -8.89 12.69
CA LYS A 2 19.24 -9.01 11.25
C LYS A 2 18.35 -8.00 10.53
N SER A 3 18.98 -7.10 9.79
CA SER A 3 18.32 -6.11 8.93
C SER A 3 17.37 -6.81 7.96
N THR A 4 16.06 -6.61 8.14
CA THR A 4 15.05 -6.96 7.13
C THR A 4 15.10 -5.92 6.01
N LYS A 5 16.21 -5.88 5.26
CA LYS A 5 16.37 -5.14 3.99
C LYS A 5 15.36 -5.57 2.91
N SER A 6 14.55 -6.58 3.18
CA SER A 6 13.54 -7.11 2.26
C SER A 6 12.22 -6.36 2.32
N PHE A 7 11.96 -5.53 3.32
CA PHE A 7 10.67 -4.84 3.47
C PHE A 7 10.83 -3.39 3.91
N GLU A 8 10.40 -2.45 3.06
CA GLU A 8 10.64 -1.01 3.25
C GLU A 8 9.32 -0.24 3.04
N PRO A 9 8.54 0.03 4.09
CA PRO A 9 7.35 0.86 3.96
C PRO A 9 7.73 2.35 3.99
N GLN A 10 7.18 3.12 3.05
CA GLN A 10 7.44 4.54 2.90
C GLN A 10 6.15 5.34 2.86
N ILE A 11 6.13 6.48 3.55
CA ILE A 11 5.06 7.47 3.38
C ILE A 11 5.36 8.25 2.10
N ILE A 12 4.40 8.26 1.18
CA ILE A 12 4.49 8.94 -0.11
C ILE A 12 3.34 9.94 -0.30
N ASN A 13 3.49 10.85 -1.26
CA ASN A 13 2.42 11.74 -1.71
C ASN A 13 1.69 11.17 -2.95
N MET A 14 0.67 11.89 -3.42
CA MET A 14 -0.15 11.44 -4.54
C MET A 14 0.61 11.45 -5.87
N ASP A 15 1.51 12.42 -6.08
CA ASP A 15 2.31 12.51 -7.31
C ASP A 15 3.29 11.33 -7.43
N GLN A 16 3.94 10.97 -6.33
CA GLN A 16 4.77 9.78 -6.22
C GLN A 16 3.97 8.50 -6.47
N ALA A 17 2.75 8.40 -5.91
CA ALA A 17 1.88 7.24 -6.16
C ALA A 17 1.49 7.13 -7.65
N ILE A 18 1.17 8.25 -8.30
CA ILE A 18 0.84 8.29 -9.73
C ILE A 18 2.04 7.81 -10.56
N ASP A 19 3.24 8.33 -10.30
CA ASP A 19 4.45 7.92 -11.03
C ASP A 19 4.71 6.41 -10.93
N ILE A 20 4.54 5.84 -9.73
CA ILE A 20 4.71 4.40 -9.50
C ILE A 20 3.65 3.57 -10.23
N ILE A 21 2.39 3.99 -10.22
CA ILE A 21 1.29 3.33 -10.94
C ILE A 21 1.53 3.38 -12.45
N LEU A 22 1.97 4.52 -12.97
CA LEU A 22 2.24 4.66 -14.40
C LEU A 22 3.40 3.78 -14.87
N LYS A 23 4.38 3.52 -13.99
CA LYS A 23 5.55 2.65 -14.26
C LYS A 23 5.30 1.17 -13.98
N SER A 24 4.16 0.79 -13.39
CA SER A 24 3.87 -0.62 -13.12
C SER A 24 3.39 -1.36 -14.37
N ASP A 25 3.63 -2.67 -14.39
CA ASP A 25 3.17 -3.56 -15.47
C ASP A 25 1.70 -3.93 -15.28
N LYS A 26 1.28 -4.14 -14.02
CA LYS A 26 -0.08 -4.54 -13.63
C LYS A 26 -0.55 -3.81 -12.39
N CYS A 27 -1.84 -3.49 -12.36
CA CYS A 27 -2.53 -2.92 -11.22
C CYS A 27 -3.76 -3.76 -10.85
N ALA A 28 -4.01 -3.88 -9.55
CA ALA A 28 -5.25 -4.41 -9.01
C ALA A 28 -5.70 -3.57 -7.82
N VAL A 29 -7.00 -3.45 -7.60
CA VAL A 29 -7.57 -2.75 -6.45
C VAL A 29 -8.29 -3.74 -5.55
N GLY A 30 -8.09 -3.61 -4.26
CA GLY A 30 -8.81 -4.39 -3.27
C GLY A 30 -8.73 -3.78 -1.89
N GLU A 31 -9.40 -4.43 -0.95
CA GLU A 31 -9.41 -4.02 0.44
C GLU A 31 -7.98 -4.04 1.02
N ARG A 32 -7.68 -3.06 1.90
CA ARG A 32 -6.42 -3.07 2.64
C ARG A 32 -6.23 -4.37 3.42
N VAL A 33 -5.03 -4.97 3.30
CA VAL A 33 -4.64 -6.18 4.03
C VAL A 33 -4.82 -6.04 5.55
N CYS A 34 -4.58 -4.85 6.11
CA CYS A 34 -4.72 -4.63 7.55
C CYS A 34 -6.18 -4.62 8.05
N ARG A 35 -7.18 -4.43 7.19
CA ARG A 35 -8.59 -4.56 7.58
C ARG A 35 -9.00 -6.02 7.76
N VAL A 36 -8.35 -6.96 7.06
CA VAL A 36 -8.48 -8.40 7.35
C VAL A 36 -8.03 -8.74 8.77
N LEU A 37 -7.03 -8.02 9.31
CA LEU A 37 -6.55 -8.20 10.68
C LEU A 37 -7.40 -7.43 11.71
N ASN A 38 -8.23 -6.49 11.26
CA ASN A 38 -9.07 -5.67 12.11
C ASN A 38 -10.33 -5.25 11.33
N GLU A 39 -11.34 -6.12 11.36
CA GLU A 39 -12.56 -5.99 10.56
C GLU A 39 -13.35 -4.69 10.86
N ASN A 40 -13.16 -4.14 12.07
CA ASN A 40 -13.76 -2.88 12.52
C ASN A 40 -12.97 -1.64 12.08
N SER A 41 -11.83 -1.81 11.40
CA SER A 41 -11.09 -0.69 10.80
C SER A 41 -11.94 -0.02 9.73
N GLU A 42 -11.77 1.30 9.62
CA GLU A 42 -12.26 2.09 8.49
C GLU A 42 -11.96 1.39 7.16
N PHE A 43 -12.98 1.28 6.31
CA PHE A 43 -12.85 0.74 4.97
C PHE A 43 -12.12 1.75 4.08
N THR A 44 -11.00 1.33 3.53
CA THR A 44 -10.33 1.99 2.41
C THR A 44 -9.66 0.92 1.58
N GLU A 45 -9.16 1.31 0.42
CA GLU A 45 -8.59 0.39 -0.56
C GLU A 45 -7.08 0.57 -0.73
N SER A 46 -6.47 -0.47 -1.26
CA SER A 46 -5.08 -0.53 -1.69
C SER A 46 -5.02 -0.76 -3.19
N VAL A 47 -3.99 -0.19 -3.82
CA VAL A 47 -3.56 -0.56 -5.17
C VAL A 47 -2.40 -1.55 -5.05
N PHE A 48 -2.61 -2.77 -5.51
CA PHE A 48 -1.57 -3.80 -5.63
C PHE A 48 -0.89 -3.70 -6.99
N LEU A 49 0.41 -3.97 -7.03
CA LEU A 49 1.27 -3.78 -8.20
C LEU A 49 1.95 -5.08 -8.62
N ASN A 50 2.12 -5.25 -9.94
CA ASN A 50 2.95 -6.29 -10.56
C ASN A 50 2.59 -7.70 -10.06
N SER A 51 3.56 -8.48 -9.58
CA SER A 51 3.35 -9.85 -9.10
C SER A 51 2.39 -9.95 -7.91
N LEU A 52 2.31 -8.91 -7.06
CA LEU A 52 1.33 -8.91 -5.97
C LEU A 52 -0.09 -8.68 -6.51
N ALA A 53 -0.24 -7.85 -7.54
CA ALA A 53 -1.53 -7.67 -8.21
C ALA A 53 -2.07 -9.00 -8.75
N GLU A 54 -1.24 -9.77 -9.46
CA GLU A 54 -1.59 -11.10 -9.97
C GLU A 54 -2.02 -12.05 -8.84
N GLY A 55 -1.21 -12.17 -7.80
CA GLY A 55 -1.54 -13.05 -6.66
C GLY A 55 -2.84 -12.66 -5.95
N MET A 56 -3.14 -11.36 -5.84
CA MET A 56 -4.37 -10.89 -5.22
C MET A 56 -5.61 -11.11 -6.09
N ILE A 57 -5.46 -11.02 -7.42
CA ILE A 57 -6.52 -11.35 -8.38
C ILE A 57 -6.81 -12.85 -8.33
N ASP A 58 -5.78 -13.69 -8.42
CA ASP A 58 -5.92 -15.15 -8.42
C ASP A 58 -6.55 -15.65 -7.11
N ALA A 59 -6.29 -14.97 -5.99
CA ALA A 59 -6.89 -15.26 -4.70
C ALA A 59 -8.33 -14.72 -4.53
N GLY A 60 -8.88 -14.01 -5.52
CA GLY A 60 -10.20 -13.37 -5.45
C GLY A 60 -10.28 -12.25 -4.42
N LYS A 61 -9.16 -11.60 -4.10
CA LYS A 61 -9.04 -10.53 -3.09
C LYS A 61 -8.90 -9.14 -3.68
N ALA A 62 -8.63 -9.04 -4.97
CA ALA A 62 -8.56 -7.78 -5.70
C ALA A 62 -9.15 -7.96 -7.11
N GLN A 63 -9.56 -6.85 -7.70
CA GLN A 63 -9.99 -6.78 -9.09
C GLN A 63 -8.90 -6.14 -9.95
N PRO A 64 -8.63 -6.68 -11.15
CA PRO A 64 -7.74 -6.01 -12.10
C PRO A 64 -8.33 -4.68 -12.50
N VAL A 65 -7.50 -3.64 -12.57
CA VAL A 65 -7.92 -2.30 -12.99
C VAL A 65 -6.89 -1.66 -13.90
N GLU A 66 -7.35 -0.76 -14.76
CA GLU A 66 -6.47 0.13 -15.52
C GLU A 66 -5.82 1.18 -14.60
N LYS A 67 -4.72 1.78 -15.08
CA LYS A 67 -3.89 2.73 -14.31
C LYS A 67 -4.69 3.93 -13.84
N GLU A 68 -5.58 4.45 -14.67
CA GLU A 68 -6.43 5.60 -14.35
C GLU A 68 -7.39 5.27 -13.21
N ALA A 69 -7.99 4.08 -13.24
CA ALA A 69 -8.88 3.60 -12.18
C ALA A 69 -8.13 3.40 -10.86
N ALA A 70 -6.92 2.84 -10.88
CA ALA A 70 -6.07 2.72 -9.69
C ALA A 70 -5.76 4.09 -9.06
N ILE A 71 -5.48 5.11 -9.88
CA ILE A 71 -5.24 6.49 -9.41
C ILE A 71 -6.51 7.08 -8.80
N ILE A 72 -7.67 6.86 -9.43
CA ILE A 72 -8.97 7.33 -8.93
C ILE A 72 -9.26 6.72 -7.55
N THR A 73 -9.09 5.40 -7.38
CA THR A 73 -9.27 4.71 -6.09
C THR A 73 -8.44 5.36 -4.98
N LEU A 74 -7.16 5.67 -5.23
CA LEU A 74 -6.32 6.33 -4.22
C LEU A 74 -6.79 7.76 -3.90
N LYS A 75 -7.51 8.44 -4.79
CA LYS A 75 -8.04 9.79 -4.56
C LYS A 75 -9.32 9.79 -3.73
N GLU A 76 -10.05 8.68 -3.65
CA GLU A 76 -11.31 8.58 -2.88
C GLU A 76 -11.12 8.78 -1.37
N TYR A 77 -9.90 8.52 -0.86
CA TYR A 77 -9.59 8.57 0.56
C TYR A 77 -8.53 9.64 0.91
N PRO A 78 -8.77 10.94 0.62
CA PRO A 78 -7.73 11.98 0.65
C PRO A 78 -7.19 12.29 2.04
N LYS A 79 -7.95 11.98 3.10
CA LYS A 79 -7.56 12.22 4.50
C LYS A 79 -6.57 11.19 5.04
N ASN A 80 -6.44 10.05 4.37
CA ASN A 80 -5.69 8.90 4.88
C ASN A 80 -4.30 8.87 4.23
N PRO A 81 -3.18 8.78 4.97
CA PRO A 81 -1.85 8.80 4.37
C PRO A 81 -1.63 7.62 3.39
N LEU A 82 -0.83 7.86 2.36
CA LEU A 82 -0.39 6.82 1.43
C LEU A 82 0.87 6.15 1.97
N ILE A 83 0.83 4.82 2.05
CA ILE A 83 2.00 4.00 2.37
C ILE A 83 2.33 3.14 1.16
N LEU A 84 3.53 3.31 0.64
CA LEU A 84 4.13 2.43 -0.35
C LEU A 84 4.85 1.29 0.36
N SER A 85 4.57 0.04 -0.01
CA SER A 85 5.35 -1.11 0.43
C SER A 85 6.26 -1.62 -0.69
N LYS A 86 7.48 -1.98 -0.29
CA LYS A 86 8.48 -2.59 -1.16
C LYS A 86 8.88 -3.95 -0.59
N VAL A 87 8.76 -5.01 -1.38
CA VAL A 87 9.20 -6.36 -1.02
C VAL A 87 10.35 -6.76 -1.93
N SER A 88 11.50 -7.13 -1.33
CA SER A 88 12.71 -7.55 -2.05
C SER A 88 13.12 -6.56 -3.16
N GLY A 89 13.01 -5.25 -2.88
CA GLY A 89 13.38 -4.20 -3.82
C GLY A 89 12.37 -3.94 -4.94
N LYS A 90 11.16 -4.53 -4.91
CA LYS A 90 10.09 -4.27 -5.87
C LYS A 90 8.88 -3.63 -5.19
N TYR A 91 8.27 -2.64 -5.85
CA TYR A 91 7.04 -2.03 -5.37
C TYR A 91 5.88 -3.02 -5.48
N SER A 92 5.13 -3.17 -4.40
CA SER A 92 4.10 -4.21 -4.27
C SER A 92 2.72 -3.65 -3.98
N GLU A 93 2.61 -2.62 -3.15
CA GLU A 93 1.32 -2.07 -2.72
C GLU A 93 1.45 -0.57 -2.46
N ILE A 94 0.42 0.19 -2.83
CA ILE A 94 0.16 1.54 -2.37
C ILE A 94 -1.16 1.52 -1.59
N CYS A 95 -1.08 1.80 -0.30
CA CYS A 95 -2.17 1.63 0.65
C CYS A 95 -2.65 2.99 1.19
N ARG A 96 -3.96 3.27 1.17
CA ARG A 96 -4.57 4.39 1.90
C ARG A 96 -4.77 4.05 3.37
N SER A 97 -3.69 4.09 4.11
CA SER A 97 -3.61 3.63 5.50
C SER A 97 -4.52 4.42 6.45
N ALA A 98 -5.27 3.73 7.31
CA ALA A 98 -5.91 4.31 8.49
C ALA A 98 -4.95 4.26 9.69
N PRO A 99 -4.34 5.38 10.13
CA PRO A 99 -3.22 5.35 11.09
C PRO A 99 -3.52 4.71 12.45
N GLN A 100 -4.78 4.75 12.90
CA GLN A 100 -5.19 4.10 14.13
C GLN A 100 -5.07 2.57 14.05
N TYR A 101 -5.39 1.99 12.88
CA TYR A 101 -5.48 0.55 12.66
C TYR A 101 -4.35 -0.03 11.81
N CYS A 102 -3.48 0.81 11.25
CA CYS A 102 -2.37 0.41 10.42
C CYS A 102 -1.27 -0.28 11.24
N VAL A 103 -0.79 -1.41 10.72
CA VAL A 103 0.29 -2.20 11.34
C VAL A 103 1.58 -1.38 11.47
N PHE A 104 1.94 -0.57 10.47
CA PHE A 104 3.17 0.22 10.50
C PHE A 104 3.10 1.33 11.54
N TYR A 105 1.99 2.06 11.60
CA TYR A 105 1.78 3.06 12.65
C TYR A 105 1.72 2.42 14.05
N ARG A 106 1.22 1.19 14.18
CA ARG A 106 1.26 0.45 15.44
C ARG A 106 2.70 0.12 15.85
N LEU A 107 3.54 -0.33 14.92
CA LEU A 107 4.95 -0.59 15.17
C LEU A 107 5.71 0.67 15.62
N GLU A 108 5.47 1.81 14.95
CA GLU A 108 6.03 3.11 15.38
C GLU A 108 5.64 3.47 16.82
N ARG A 109 4.36 3.30 17.19
CA ARG A 109 3.88 3.53 18.57
C ARG A 109 4.52 2.58 19.59
N CYS A 110 4.96 1.40 19.16
CA CYS A 110 5.72 0.45 19.97
C CYS A 110 7.24 0.67 19.90
N HIS A 111 7.69 1.84 19.44
CA HIS A 111 9.10 2.23 19.31
C HIS A 111 9.91 1.35 18.34
N MET A 112 9.25 0.68 17.39
CA MET A 112 9.88 -0.06 16.30
C MET A 112 9.81 0.77 15.01
N LYS A 113 10.84 1.58 14.77
CA LYS A 113 10.93 2.44 13.58
C LYS A 113 10.94 1.60 12.30
N CYS A 114 9.99 1.86 11.42
CA CYS A 114 9.79 1.19 10.14
C CYS A 114 9.31 2.13 9.02
N LEU A 115 8.58 3.21 9.33
CA LEU A 115 8.08 4.17 8.35
C LEU A 115 9.13 5.24 8.06
N ASN A 116 9.59 5.25 6.81
CA ASN A 116 10.45 6.30 6.31
C ASN A 116 9.62 7.31 5.50
N GLN A 117 9.96 8.59 5.57
CA GLN A 117 9.48 9.55 4.59
C GLN A 117 10.23 9.31 3.28
N SER A 118 9.50 9.26 2.17
CA SER A 118 10.14 9.10 0.87
C SER A 118 10.87 10.40 0.50
N ILE A 119 12.20 10.31 0.43
CA ILE A 119 13.07 11.39 -0.03
C ILE A 119 13.30 11.14 -1.52
N PHE A 120 12.40 11.63 -2.37
CA PHE A 120 12.61 11.75 -3.82
C PHE A 120 12.54 13.22 -4.19
#